data_AF-A0A921QS32-F1
#
_entry.id   AF-A0A921QS32-F1
#
_cell.length_a   1.000
_cell.length_b   1.000
_cell.length_c   1.000
_cell.angle_alpha   90.00
_cell.angle_beta   90.00
_cell.angle_gamma   90.00
#
_symmetry.space_group_name_H-M   'P 1'
#
loop_
_entity.id
_entity.type
_entity.pdbx_description
1 polymer ?
#
loop_
_entity_poly.entity_id
_entity_poly.type
_entity_poly.pdbx_seq_one_letter_code
_entity_poly.pdbx_strand_id
1 'polypeptide(L)'
;MEEPGTSRPPASGTAAGDFPELLGFCARAEALIAELLLLSDRAPPMFADRRFDPVLFDFRYFDSPGDFEARIEGNIELEALEDQLGDSCGSYMQRFFSFLDGAVTYHGELCNYLNDLQVKILYSSWGPLVEELATIGQLQLLRTLITFKLRSACKIKAKTISSVLEVLVSSLSVQKGKLETGEEDQTVRFLLDGIKEQQNFCGLFSPLQVIYISEEPPMFLTRLLSLFSISQLSRYVLDVHLGNLTSPLKRSTADFSAVIIGLGTLLRQFDSFYMTQYIQFMVQYIRTTEAAFIDTSGTHKGATHSSEVVRAQISLYLRTHLVRFYCPCLLRTQLAQHLSSTMLNMGCCHLVILDANTILMRTFN
;
A
#
# COMPACT_ATOMS: atom_id res chain seq x y z
N MET A 1 6.72 -34.49 -56.91
CA MET A 1 8.04 -33.84 -56.73
C MET A 1 7.75 -32.51 -56.06
N GLU A 2 7.61 -32.53 -54.75
CA GLU A 2 7.45 -31.36 -53.88
C GLU A 2 8.07 -31.76 -52.53
N GLU A 3 9.03 -30.94 -52.09
CA GLU A 3 9.75 -31.06 -50.83
C GLU A 3 8.96 -30.46 -49.65
N PRO A 4 9.27 -30.84 -48.39
CA PRO A 4 8.46 -30.49 -47.23
C PRO A 4 8.78 -29.08 -46.71
N GLY A 5 7.72 -28.31 -46.44
CA GLY A 5 7.80 -26.97 -45.86
C GLY A 5 8.22 -26.99 -44.39
N THR A 6 9.27 -26.25 -44.07
CA THR A 6 9.78 -25.98 -42.73
C THR A 6 8.80 -25.11 -41.95
N SER A 7 8.17 -25.66 -40.92
CA SER A 7 7.32 -24.90 -40.00
C SER A 7 8.17 -24.04 -39.06
N ARG A 8 8.14 -22.72 -39.29
CA ARG A 8 8.68 -21.73 -38.35
C ARG A 8 7.71 -21.60 -37.16
N PRO A 9 8.16 -21.72 -35.91
CA PRO A 9 7.28 -21.48 -34.77
C PRO A 9 6.93 -19.99 -34.69
N PRO A 10 5.72 -19.63 -34.23
CA PRO A 10 5.34 -18.23 -34.04
C PRO A 10 6.24 -17.62 -32.98
N ALA A 11 6.78 -16.43 -33.28
CA ALA A 11 7.58 -15.65 -32.37
C ALA A 11 6.82 -15.48 -31.05
N SER A 12 7.40 -16.03 -29.98
CA SER A 12 7.05 -15.73 -28.61
C SER A 12 7.05 -14.22 -28.43
N GLY A 13 5.89 -13.67 -28.07
CA GLY A 13 5.76 -12.28 -27.63
C GLY A 13 6.61 -12.06 -26.39
N THR A 14 7.85 -11.62 -26.59
CA THR A 14 8.69 -11.11 -25.53
C THR A 14 8.22 -9.72 -25.18
N ALA A 15 7.91 -9.52 -23.90
CA ALA A 15 7.60 -8.26 -23.24
C ALA A 15 8.77 -7.25 -23.33
N ALA A 16 9.06 -6.78 -24.53
CA ALA A 16 10.04 -5.74 -24.81
C ALA A 16 9.32 -4.39 -24.83
N GLY A 17 8.93 -3.90 -23.64
CA GLY A 17 8.19 -2.64 -23.50
C GLY A 17 8.99 -1.50 -22.87
N ASP A 18 9.70 -1.74 -21.75
CA ASP A 18 10.02 -0.63 -20.84
C ASP A 18 11.52 -0.28 -20.71
N PHE A 19 12.43 -1.12 -21.23
CA PHE A 19 13.88 -0.85 -21.20
C PHE A 19 14.40 0.30 -22.10
N PRO A 20 13.87 0.56 -23.30
CA PRO A 20 14.45 1.57 -24.19
C PRO A 20 14.23 3.01 -23.69
N GLU A 21 13.13 3.28 -22.98
CA GLU A 21 12.85 4.60 -22.40
C GLU A 21 13.78 4.92 -21.22
N LEU A 22 14.06 3.94 -20.35
CA LEU A 22 15.01 4.09 -19.24
C LEU A 22 16.43 4.38 -19.75
N LEU A 23 16.87 3.67 -20.79
CA LEU A 23 18.14 3.94 -21.45
C LEU A 23 18.19 5.37 -22.02
N GLY A 24 17.06 5.88 -22.53
CA GLY A 24 16.92 7.26 -22.97
C GLY A 24 17.08 8.27 -21.83
N PHE A 25 16.55 8.01 -20.64
CA PHE A 25 16.79 8.84 -19.46
C PHE A 25 18.26 8.83 -19.04
N CYS A 26 18.91 7.66 -18.99
CA CYS A 26 20.34 7.56 -18.66
C CYS A 26 21.21 8.38 -19.63
N ALA A 27 20.98 8.26 -20.94
CA ALA A 27 21.72 9.02 -21.94
C ALA A 27 21.53 10.54 -21.80
N ARG A 28 20.31 11.00 -21.49
CA ARG A 28 20.03 12.42 -21.26
C ARG A 28 20.65 12.94 -19.97
N ALA A 29 20.68 12.13 -18.91
CA ALA A 29 21.36 12.48 -17.66
C ALA A 29 22.87 12.64 -17.89
N GLU A 30 23.49 11.73 -18.62
CA GLU A 30 24.91 11.81 -18.98
C GLU A 30 25.20 13.07 -19.80
N ALA A 31 24.33 13.43 -20.75
CA ALA A 31 24.47 14.67 -21.52
C ALA A 31 24.37 15.93 -20.63
N LEU A 32 23.43 15.97 -19.68
CA LEU A 32 23.30 17.08 -18.73
C LEU A 32 24.52 17.18 -17.81
N ILE A 33 25.02 16.06 -17.30
CA ILE A 33 26.24 16.05 -16.46
C ILE A 33 27.45 16.53 -17.26
N ALA A 34 27.62 16.05 -18.49
CA ALA A 34 28.70 16.48 -19.36
C ALA A 34 28.62 17.99 -19.65
N GLU A 35 27.42 18.50 -19.92
CA GLU A 35 27.19 19.92 -20.17
C GLU A 35 27.47 20.79 -18.93
N LEU A 36 27.07 20.34 -17.74
CA LEU A 36 27.38 21.03 -16.48
C LEU A 36 28.89 21.13 -16.25
N LEU A 37 29.62 20.03 -16.44
CA LEU A 37 31.09 20.01 -16.32
C LEU A 37 31.75 20.94 -17.35
N LEU A 38 31.21 20.97 -18.57
CA LEU A 38 31.73 21.84 -19.63
C LEU A 38 31.49 23.32 -19.33
N LEU A 39 30.34 23.65 -18.73
CA LEU A 39 30.00 25.01 -18.29
C LEU A 39 30.85 25.42 -17.09
N SER A 40 31.07 24.54 -16.12
CA SER A 40 31.93 24.84 -14.97
C SER A 40 33.37 25.13 -15.38
N ASP A 41 33.90 24.38 -16.35
CA ASP A 41 35.27 24.58 -16.84
C ASP A 41 35.42 25.83 -17.74
N ARG A 42 34.33 26.30 -18.33
CA ARG A 42 34.31 27.43 -19.28
C ARG A 42 33.69 28.70 -18.71
N ALA A 43 33.67 28.83 -17.38
CA ALA A 43 33.22 30.05 -16.74
C ALA A 43 33.96 31.27 -17.33
N PRO A 44 33.24 32.30 -17.82
CA PRO A 44 33.87 33.48 -18.40
C PRO A 44 34.88 34.12 -17.43
N PRO A 45 36.09 34.48 -17.89
CA PRO A 45 37.14 35.00 -17.02
C PRO A 45 36.76 36.34 -16.38
N MET A 46 35.76 37.04 -16.93
CA MET A 46 35.24 38.30 -16.39
C MET A 46 34.62 38.13 -15.00
N PHE A 47 34.12 36.93 -14.65
CA PHE A 47 33.67 36.63 -13.29
C PHE A 47 34.79 36.53 -12.26
N ALA A 48 36.05 36.38 -12.70
CA ALA A 48 37.23 36.34 -11.83
C ALA A 48 38.03 37.65 -11.87
N ASP A 49 37.67 38.58 -12.75
CA ASP A 49 38.38 39.85 -12.93
C ASP A 49 37.78 40.92 -12.01
N ARG A 50 38.61 41.43 -11.09
CA ARG A 50 38.23 42.44 -10.09
C ARG A 50 37.67 43.73 -10.68
N ARG A 51 37.93 43.99 -11.96
CA ARG A 51 37.35 45.15 -12.66
C ARG A 51 35.84 45.09 -12.66
N PHE A 52 35.24 43.89 -12.75
CA PHE A 52 33.79 43.68 -12.80
C PHE A 52 33.13 43.53 -11.42
N ASP A 53 33.90 43.47 -10.32
CA ASP A 53 33.35 43.37 -8.95
C ASP A 53 32.24 44.40 -8.63
N PRO A 54 32.29 45.66 -9.11
CA PRO A 54 31.23 46.64 -8.84
C PRO A 54 29.89 46.38 -9.53
N VAL A 55 29.88 45.63 -10.64
CA VAL A 55 28.68 45.26 -11.40
C VAL A 55 28.26 43.81 -11.15
N LEU A 56 29.13 43.00 -10.52
CA LEU A 56 28.79 41.67 -10.04
C LEU A 56 28.09 41.76 -8.68
N PHE A 57 27.10 40.89 -8.51
CA PHE A 57 26.31 40.83 -7.29
C PHE A 57 26.53 39.53 -6.54
N ASP A 58 26.47 39.59 -5.22
CA ASP A 58 26.42 38.41 -4.35
C ASP A 58 24.98 38.13 -3.90
N PHE A 59 24.80 37.15 -3.02
CA PHE A 59 23.49 36.75 -2.54
C PHE A 59 22.68 37.87 -1.86
N ARG A 60 23.30 38.98 -1.43
CA ARG A 60 22.59 40.13 -0.85
C ARG A 60 21.71 40.84 -1.87
N TYR A 61 21.95 40.65 -3.17
CA TYR A 61 21.06 41.17 -4.22
C TYR A 61 19.63 40.67 -4.08
N PHE A 62 19.44 39.42 -3.64
CA PHE A 62 18.10 38.86 -3.46
C PHE A 62 17.31 39.52 -2.31
N ASP A 63 18.00 40.14 -1.34
CA ASP A 63 17.35 40.80 -0.21
C ASP A 63 16.96 42.25 -0.53
N SER A 64 17.71 42.94 -1.38
CA SER A 64 17.52 44.37 -1.66
C SER A 64 17.95 44.76 -3.09
N PRO A 65 17.30 44.24 -4.15
CA PRO A 65 17.75 44.41 -5.53
C PRO A 65 17.81 45.87 -5.99
N GLY A 66 16.86 46.70 -5.53
CA GLY A 66 16.78 48.12 -5.89
C GLY A 66 17.99 48.95 -5.45
N ASP A 67 18.65 48.60 -4.33
CA ASP A 67 19.85 49.31 -3.87
C ASP A 67 21.07 49.01 -4.76
N PHE A 68 21.10 47.84 -5.38
CA PHE A 68 22.16 47.41 -6.29
C PHE A 68 21.94 47.97 -7.70
N GLU A 69 20.70 47.97 -8.18
CA GLU A 69 20.32 48.55 -9.47
C GLU A 69 20.54 50.08 -9.46
N ALA A 70 20.09 50.79 -8.42
CA ALA A 70 20.29 52.23 -8.27
C ALA A 70 21.77 52.65 -8.10
N ARG A 71 22.66 51.72 -7.77
CA ARG A 71 24.11 51.98 -7.72
C ARG A 71 24.73 52.05 -9.12
N ILE A 72 24.18 51.28 -10.06
CA ILE A 72 24.63 51.25 -11.44
C ILE A 72 23.92 52.35 -12.24
N GLU A 73 22.60 52.46 -12.05
CA GLU A 73 21.76 53.45 -12.73
C GLU A 73 22.21 54.89 -12.39
N GLY A 74 22.66 55.63 -13.41
CA GLY A 74 23.18 56.99 -13.28
C GLY A 74 24.69 57.10 -13.13
N ASN A 75 25.43 55.99 -13.12
CA ASN A 75 26.90 55.98 -13.18
C ASN A 75 27.39 55.44 -14.53
N ILE A 76 27.78 56.36 -15.41
CA ILE A 76 28.22 56.10 -16.79
C ILE A 76 29.35 55.04 -16.86
N GLU A 77 30.26 55.02 -15.89
CA GLU A 77 31.37 54.05 -15.89
C GLU A 77 30.92 52.64 -15.52
N LEU A 78 29.92 52.51 -14.65
CA LEU A 78 29.37 51.20 -14.24
C LEU A 78 28.40 50.66 -15.28
N GLU A 79 27.58 51.52 -15.90
CA GLU A 79 26.68 51.14 -17.00
C GLU A 79 27.48 50.58 -18.19
N ALA A 80 28.55 51.28 -18.61
CA ALA A 80 29.41 50.81 -19.70
C ALA A 80 30.11 49.47 -19.38
N LEU A 81 30.41 49.22 -18.10
CA LEU A 81 31.04 47.99 -17.64
C LEU A 81 30.04 46.83 -17.58
N GLU A 82 28.78 47.10 -17.20
CA GLU A 82 27.68 46.14 -17.25
C GLU A 82 27.36 45.74 -18.69
N ASP A 83 27.29 46.70 -19.62
CA ASP A 83 27.10 46.44 -21.05
C ASP A 83 28.21 45.53 -21.59
N GLN A 84 29.47 45.82 -21.24
CA GLN A 84 30.62 45.00 -21.64
C GLN A 84 30.53 43.57 -21.07
N LEU A 85 30.07 43.42 -19.82
CA LEU A 85 29.87 42.12 -19.19
C LEU A 85 28.73 41.35 -19.86
N GLY A 86 27.61 42.02 -20.14
CA GLY A 86 26.44 41.45 -20.83
C GLY A 86 26.78 40.92 -22.22
N ASP A 87 27.46 41.72 -23.04
CA ASP A 87 27.89 41.33 -24.38
C ASP A 87 28.87 40.16 -24.36
N SER A 88 29.78 40.13 -23.39
CA SER A 88 30.82 39.10 -23.29
C SER A 88 30.31 37.79 -22.70
N CYS A 89 29.38 37.85 -21.74
CA CYS A 89 28.87 36.68 -21.01
C CYS A 89 27.51 36.19 -21.49
N GLY A 90 26.80 36.94 -22.34
CA GLY A 90 25.43 36.64 -22.76
C GLY A 90 25.26 35.25 -23.38
N SER A 91 26.17 34.83 -24.26
CA SER A 91 26.13 33.50 -24.87
C SER A 91 26.36 32.35 -23.88
N TYR A 92 27.24 32.57 -22.89
CA TYR A 92 27.46 31.63 -21.80
C TYR A 92 26.23 31.53 -20.89
N MET A 93 25.65 32.68 -20.52
CA MET A 93 24.46 32.74 -19.69
C MET A 93 23.26 32.08 -20.36
N GLN A 94 23.04 32.34 -21.66
CA GLN A 94 21.98 31.68 -22.42
C GLN A 94 22.14 30.16 -22.41
N ARG A 95 23.36 29.66 -22.60
CA ARG A 95 23.66 28.22 -22.57
C ARG A 95 23.46 27.62 -21.17
N PHE A 96 23.85 28.35 -20.12
CA PHE A 96 23.62 27.96 -18.73
C PHE A 96 22.13 27.90 -18.39
N PHE A 97 21.33 28.87 -18.83
CA PHE A 97 19.87 28.84 -18.66
C PHE A 97 19.22 27.69 -19.42
N SER A 98 19.62 27.43 -20.66
CA SER A 98 19.14 26.27 -21.42
C SER A 98 19.49 24.93 -20.74
N PHE A 99 20.67 24.85 -20.12
CA PHE A 99 21.04 23.69 -19.29
C PHE A 99 20.11 23.53 -18.09
N LEU A 100 19.85 24.60 -17.32
CA LEU A 100 18.96 24.55 -16.16
C LEU A 100 17.52 24.17 -16.55
N ASP A 101 17.01 24.74 -17.64
CA ASP A 101 15.68 24.41 -18.17
C ASP A 101 15.59 22.92 -18.58
N GLY A 102 16.63 22.43 -19.25
CA GLY A 102 16.78 21.01 -19.59
C GLY A 102 16.84 20.10 -18.35
N ALA A 103 17.52 20.51 -17.29
CA ALA A 103 17.59 19.76 -16.04
C ALA A 103 16.24 19.70 -15.31
N VAL A 104 15.51 20.82 -15.26
CA VAL A 104 14.15 20.88 -14.66
C VAL A 104 13.17 20.02 -15.46
N THR A 105 13.22 20.09 -16.79
CA THR A 105 12.38 19.27 -17.66
C THR A 105 12.71 17.79 -17.50
N TYR A 106 14.00 17.42 -17.49
CA TYR A 106 14.44 16.06 -17.23
C TYR A 106 13.91 15.52 -15.90
N HIS A 107 14.02 16.31 -14.83
CA HIS A 107 13.51 15.93 -13.52
C HIS A 107 11.99 15.68 -13.54
N GLY A 108 11.21 16.62 -14.11
CA GLY A 108 9.76 16.48 -14.22
C GLY A 108 9.34 15.23 -15.02
N GLU A 109 9.97 15.00 -16.17
CA GLU A 109 9.71 13.83 -17.01
C GLU A 109 10.11 12.52 -16.32
N LEU A 110 11.25 12.48 -15.63
CA LEU A 110 11.71 11.30 -14.90
C LEU A 110 10.75 10.96 -13.76
N CYS A 111 10.29 11.96 -12.99
CA CYS A 111 9.30 11.76 -11.95
C CYS A 111 8.00 11.17 -12.51
N ASN A 112 7.51 11.71 -13.63
CA ASN A 112 6.30 11.19 -14.30
C ASN A 112 6.50 9.74 -14.77
N TYR A 113 7.63 9.45 -15.43
CA TYR A 113 7.96 8.09 -15.87
C TYR A 113 8.04 7.10 -14.70
N LEU A 114 8.69 7.46 -13.59
CA LEU A 114 8.80 6.61 -12.42
C LEU A 114 7.44 6.36 -11.76
N ASN A 115 6.56 7.37 -11.71
CA ASN A 115 5.20 7.21 -11.22
C ASN A 115 4.39 6.27 -12.12
N ASP A 116 4.49 6.43 -13.44
CA ASP A 116 3.81 5.57 -14.41
C ASP A 116 4.34 4.12 -14.36
N LEU A 117 5.65 3.94 -14.19
CA LEU A 117 6.28 2.64 -14.04
C LEU A 117 5.85 1.98 -12.73
N GLN A 118 5.82 2.72 -11.62
CA GLN A 118 5.31 2.24 -10.34
C GLN A 118 3.86 1.77 -10.47
N VAL A 119 3.01 2.58 -11.10
CA VAL A 119 1.63 2.23 -11.46
C VAL A 119 1.62 0.93 -12.27
N LYS A 120 2.28 0.85 -13.43
CA LYS A 120 2.26 -0.33 -14.32
C LYS A 120 2.77 -1.61 -13.66
N ILE A 121 3.86 -1.54 -12.90
CA ILE A 121 4.40 -2.69 -12.17
C ILE A 121 3.41 -3.15 -11.09
N LEU A 122 2.83 -2.22 -10.33
CA LEU A 122 1.84 -2.56 -9.31
C LEU A 122 0.55 -3.14 -9.94
N TYR A 123 0.05 -2.57 -11.04
CA TYR A 123 -1.19 -3.02 -11.69
C TYR A 123 -1.05 -4.41 -12.34
N SER A 124 0.09 -4.72 -12.96
CA SER A 124 0.30 -6.03 -13.61
C SER A 124 0.72 -7.13 -12.64
N SER A 125 1.47 -6.79 -11.57
CA SER A 125 1.99 -7.80 -10.64
C SER A 125 0.96 -8.26 -9.61
N TRP A 126 0.08 -7.37 -9.15
CA TRP A 126 -0.87 -7.69 -8.08
C TRP A 126 -2.17 -8.32 -8.56
N GLY A 127 -2.54 -8.17 -9.84
CA GLY A 127 -3.79 -8.67 -10.39
C GLY A 127 -4.07 -10.15 -10.03
N PRO A 128 -3.17 -11.08 -10.37
CA PRO A 128 -3.33 -12.49 -10.03
C PRO A 128 -3.45 -12.74 -8.52
N LEU A 129 -2.64 -12.02 -7.71
CA LEU A 129 -2.69 -12.16 -6.25
C LEU A 129 -4.03 -11.67 -5.68
N VAL A 130 -4.63 -10.61 -6.23
CA VAL A 130 -5.97 -10.14 -5.83
C VAL A 130 -7.01 -11.22 -6.11
N GLU A 131 -6.96 -11.84 -7.28
CA GLU A 131 -7.91 -12.91 -7.66
C GLU A 131 -7.76 -14.13 -6.75
N GLU A 132 -6.53 -14.60 -6.52
CA GLU A 132 -6.27 -15.75 -5.63
C GLU A 132 -6.71 -15.49 -4.18
N LEU A 133 -6.37 -14.31 -3.63
CA LEU A 133 -6.81 -13.93 -2.29
C LEU A 133 -8.33 -13.80 -2.23
N ALA A 134 -8.98 -13.26 -3.27
CA ALA A 134 -10.43 -13.19 -3.34
C ALA A 134 -11.07 -14.59 -3.35
N THR A 135 -10.54 -15.52 -4.14
CA THR A 135 -11.01 -16.91 -4.20
C THR A 135 -10.85 -17.61 -2.85
N ILE A 136 -9.69 -17.48 -2.20
CA ILE A 136 -9.47 -17.99 -0.84
C ILE A 136 -10.51 -17.40 0.12
N GLY A 137 -10.72 -16.08 0.07
CA GLY A 137 -11.71 -15.41 0.89
C GLY A 137 -13.14 -15.88 0.69
N GLN A 138 -13.56 -16.03 -0.56
CA GLN A 138 -14.88 -16.55 -0.94
C GLN A 138 -15.09 -17.98 -0.43
N LEU A 139 -14.07 -18.84 -0.55
CA LEU A 139 -14.11 -20.20 -0.02
C LEU A 139 -14.23 -20.21 1.52
N GLN A 140 -13.52 -19.32 2.20
CA GLN A 140 -13.60 -19.22 3.67
C GLN A 140 -14.94 -18.66 4.15
N LEU A 141 -15.50 -17.69 3.43
CA LEU A 141 -16.85 -17.21 3.66
C LEU A 141 -17.86 -18.35 3.46
N LEU A 142 -17.78 -19.08 2.35
CA LEU A 142 -18.64 -20.24 2.09
C LEU A 142 -18.56 -21.30 3.20
N ARG A 143 -17.35 -21.63 3.66
CA ARG A 143 -17.14 -22.56 4.79
C ARG A 143 -17.80 -22.04 6.07
N THR A 144 -17.73 -20.74 6.32
CA THR A 144 -18.40 -20.08 7.46
C THR A 144 -19.92 -20.18 7.34
N LEU A 145 -20.48 -19.99 6.14
CA LEU A 145 -21.92 -20.14 5.89
C LEU A 145 -22.39 -21.58 6.11
N ILE A 146 -21.67 -22.55 5.57
CA ILE A 146 -21.98 -23.98 5.76
C ILE A 146 -21.97 -24.32 7.25
N THR A 147 -20.92 -23.90 7.97
CA THR A 147 -20.79 -24.10 9.41
C THR A 147 -21.97 -23.50 10.18
N PHE A 148 -22.38 -22.27 9.83
CA PHE A 148 -23.55 -21.63 10.43
C PHE A 148 -24.84 -22.41 10.17
N LYS A 149 -25.07 -22.87 8.93
CA LYS A 149 -26.26 -23.66 8.57
C LYS A 149 -26.29 -25.00 9.29
N LEU A 150 -25.15 -25.69 9.39
CA LEU A 150 -25.01 -26.93 10.16
C LEU A 150 -25.32 -26.71 11.64
N ARG A 151 -24.75 -25.66 12.25
CA ARG A 151 -24.99 -25.31 13.65
C ARG A 151 -26.45 -24.98 13.93
N SER A 152 -27.07 -24.19 13.04
CA SER A 152 -28.49 -23.86 13.14
C SER A 152 -29.37 -25.11 13.03
N ALA A 153 -29.11 -25.98 12.05
CA ALA A 153 -29.85 -27.22 11.89
C ALA A 153 -29.68 -28.17 13.09
N CYS A 154 -28.46 -28.30 13.62
CA CYS A 154 -28.16 -29.12 14.79
C CYS A 154 -28.89 -28.61 16.04
N LYS A 155 -28.90 -27.30 16.29
CA LYS A 155 -29.64 -26.70 17.42
C LYS A 155 -31.14 -26.98 17.39
N ILE A 156 -31.72 -27.05 16.19
CA ILE A 156 -33.15 -27.31 16.01
C ILE A 156 -33.45 -28.81 16.11
N LYS A 157 -32.70 -29.65 15.38
CA LYS A 157 -32.99 -31.09 15.23
C LYS A 157 -32.42 -31.96 16.34
N ALA A 158 -31.31 -31.54 16.97
CA ALA A 158 -30.54 -32.33 17.92
C ALA A 158 -30.05 -31.46 19.11
N LYS A 159 -31.00 -30.73 19.73
CA LYS A 159 -30.71 -29.75 20.80
C LYS A 159 -29.84 -30.29 21.93
N THR A 160 -30.15 -31.48 22.45
CA THR A 160 -29.39 -32.08 23.57
C THR A 160 -27.93 -32.34 23.19
N ILE A 161 -27.68 -32.91 22.01
CA ILE A 161 -26.33 -33.18 21.49
C ILE A 161 -25.58 -31.87 21.30
N SER A 162 -26.21 -30.88 20.67
CA SER A 162 -25.59 -29.55 20.49
C SER A 162 -25.19 -28.92 21.81
N SER A 163 -26.04 -28.97 22.84
CA SER A 163 -25.73 -28.38 24.15
C SER A 163 -24.60 -29.13 24.86
N VAL A 164 -24.63 -30.47 24.87
CA VAL A 164 -23.58 -31.29 25.48
C VAL A 164 -22.24 -31.03 24.80
N LEU A 165 -22.23 -31.00 23.46
CA LEU A 165 -21.02 -30.77 22.69
C LEU A 165 -20.48 -29.34 22.90
N GLU A 166 -21.33 -28.31 22.93
CA GLU A 166 -20.91 -26.93 23.24
C GLU A 166 -20.22 -26.84 24.62
N VAL A 167 -20.76 -27.51 25.64
CA VAL A 167 -20.16 -27.57 26.98
C VAL A 167 -18.82 -28.30 26.95
N LEU A 168 -18.77 -29.49 26.31
CA LEU A 168 -17.57 -30.31 26.23
C LEU A 168 -16.41 -29.57 25.53
N VAL A 169 -16.70 -28.93 24.39
CA VAL A 169 -15.71 -28.14 23.64
C VAL A 169 -15.20 -26.96 24.46
N SER A 170 -16.10 -26.27 25.17
CA SER A 170 -15.72 -25.16 26.05
C SER A 170 -14.78 -25.64 27.17
N SER A 171 -15.10 -26.76 27.82
CA SER A 171 -14.25 -27.35 28.86
C SER A 171 -12.88 -27.78 28.33
N LEU A 172 -12.83 -28.40 27.14
CA LEU A 172 -11.58 -28.80 26.50
C LEU A 172 -10.71 -27.60 26.12
N SER A 173 -11.31 -26.50 25.64
CA SER A 173 -10.55 -25.30 25.29
C SER A 173 -9.80 -24.69 26.49
N VAL A 174 -10.36 -24.82 27.70
CA VAL A 174 -9.71 -24.39 28.96
C VAL A 174 -8.57 -25.32 29.35
N GLN A 175 -8.68 -26.61 29.03
CA GLN A 175 -7.68 -27.62 29.37
C GLN A 175 -6.56 -27.76 28.34
N LYS A 176 -6.77 -27.29 27.09
CA LYS A 176 -5.81 -27.42 25.98
C LYS A 176 -4.41 -26.90 26.34
N GLY A 177 -4.30 -25.79 27.06
CA GLY A 177 -3.01 -25.24 27.50
C GLY A 177 -2.26 -26.09 28.54
N LYS A 178 -2.90 -27.11 29.13
CA LYS A 178 -2.28 -28.08 30.05
C LYS A 178 -1.97 -29.43 29.39
N LEU A 179 -2.51 -29.69 28.19
CA LEU A 179 -2.35 -30.95 27.46
C LEU A 179 -1.12 -30.95 26.53
N GLU A 180 -0.66 -29.76 26.11
CA GLU A 180 0.46 -29.57 25.17
C GLU A 180 1.86 -29.91 25.76
N THR A 181 1.95 -30.42 26.99
CA THR A 181 3.21 -30.87 27.63
C THR A 181 3.75 -32.23 27.13
N GLY A 182 3.29 -32.72 25.98
CA GLY A 182 4.04 -33.69 25.17
C GLY A 182 3.93 -35.18 25.51
N GLU A 183 3.23 -35.56 26.58
CA GLU A 183 2.91 -36.97 26.90
C GLU A 183 1.40 -37.24 26.74
N GLU A 184 0.84 -36.97 25.56
CA GLU A 184 -0.55 -37.36 25.29
C GLU A 184 -0.64 -38.87 25.06
N ASP A 185 -1.28 -39.58 25.99
CA ASP A 185 -1.67 -40.98 25.85
C ASP A 185 -2.51 -41.18 24.57
N GLN A 186 -2.34 -42.31 23.88
CA GLN A 186 -3.03 -42.62 22.63
C GLN A 186 -4.56 -42.53 22.77
N THR A 187 -5.06 -42.83 23.97
CA THR A 187 -6.46 -42.70 24.37
C THR A 187 -6.98 -41.26 24.28
N VAL A 188 -6.17 -40.29 24.72
CA VAL A 188 -6.51 -38.86 24.73
C VAL A 188 -6.60 -38.34 23.29
N ARG A 189 -5.66 -38.74 22.42
CA ARG A 189 -5.69 -38.39 20.99
C ARG A 189 -6.94 -38.91 20.30
N PHE A 190 -7.27 -40.18 20.52
CA PHE A 190 -8.48 -40.78 19.96
C PHE A 190 -9.76 -40.05 20.40
N LEU A 191 -9.85 -39.68 21.68
CA LEU A 191 -10.96 -38.89 22.21
C LEU A 191 -11.04 -37.50 21.54
N LEU A 192 -9.91 -36.79 21.43
CA LEU A 192 -9.85 -35.48 20.80
C LEU A 192 -10.27 -35.51 19.33
N ASP A 193 -9.82 -36.53 18.59
CA ASP A 193 -10.18 -36.68 17.17
C ASP A 193 -11.66 -37.04 17.00
N GLY A 194 -12.21 -37.91 17.84
CA GLY A 194 -13.65 -38.19 17.87
C GLY A 194 -14.47 -36.94 18.18
N ILE A 195 -14.03 -36.11 19.12
CA ILE A 195 -14.72 -34.85 19.46
C ILE A 195 -14.61 -33.83 18.31
N LYS A 196 -13.46 -33.73 17.63
CA LYS A 196 -13.32 -32.89 16.42
C LYS A 196 -14.29 -33.32 15.31
N GLU A 197 -14.44 -34.63 15.11
CA GLU A 197 -15.39 -35.16 14.13
C GLU A 197 -16.83 -34.73 14.47
N GLN A 198 -17.24 -34.86 15.74
CA GLN A 198 -18.56 -34.40 16.19
C GLN A 198 -18.74 -32.88 16.06
N GLN A 199 -17.69 -32.10 16.32
CA GLN A 199 -17.70 -30.64 16.10
C GLN A 199 -17.97 -30.30 14.62
N ASN A 200 -17.36 -31.04 13.70
CA ASN A 200 -17.55 -30.82 12.27
C ASN A 200 -19.01 -31.05 11.85
N PHE A 201 -19.64 -32.15 12.30
CA PHE A 201 -21.04 -32.43 12.01
C PHE A 201 -22.00 -31.39 12.61
N CYS A 202 -21.68 -30.86 13.80
CA CYS A 202 -22.52 -29.89 14.48
C CYS A 202 -22.23 -28.43 14.06
N GLY A 203 -21.25 -28.18 13.19
CA GLY A 203 -20.82 -26.82 12.84
C GLY A 203 -20.26 -26.04 14.04
N LEU A 204 -19.62 -26.73 14.98
CA LEU A 204 -19.02 -26.16 16.21
C LEU A 204 -17.50 -26.00 16.09
N PHE A 205 -17.01 -25.64 14.91
CA PHE A 205 -15.62 -25.30 14.65
C PHE A 205 -15.51 -23.90 14.03
N SER A 206 -14.32 -23.31 14.05
CA SER A 206 -14.06 -22.00 13.43
C SER A 206 -13.28 -22.18 12.13
N PRO A 207 -13.92 -22.05 10.95
CA PRO A 207 -13.24 -22.28 9.66
C PRO A 207 -12.02 -21.37 9.43
N LEU A 208 -12.10 -20.13 9.94
CA LEU A 208 -11.05 -19.11 9.79
C LEU A 208 -9.83 -19.37 10.69
N GLN A 209 -9.93 -20.31 11.63
CA GLN A 209 -8.82 -20.67 12.52
C GLN A 209 -8.07 -21.92 12.06
N VAL A 210 -8.50 -22.56 10.98
CA VAL A 210 -7.89 -23.77 10.44
C VAL A 210 -6.56 -23.43 9.76
N ILE A 211 -5.54 -24.23 10.07
CA ILE A 211 -4.22 -24.20 9.43
C ILE A 211 -4.21 -25.26 8.33
N TYR A 212 -3.91 -24.85 7.11
CA TYR A 212 -3.86 -25.66 5.89
C TYR A 212 -2.43 -25.90 5.41
N ILE A 213 -1.51 -24.98 5.70
CA ILE A 213 -0.11 -25.02 5.27
C ILE A 213 0.77 -25.38 6.48
N SER A 214 1.82 -26.17 6.25
CA SER A 214 2.82 -26.50 7.28
C SER A 214 4.24 -26.07 6.89
N GLU A 215 4.37 -25.33 5.79
CA GLU A 215 5.62 -24.81 5.25
C GLU A 215 6.07 -23.54 5.99
N GLU A 216 7.37 -23.26 5.91
CA GLU A 216 7.94 -22.03 6.47
C GLU A 216 7.47 -20.79 5.68
N PRO A 217 7.26 -19.65 6.38
CA PRO A 217 6.84 -18.41 5.74
C PRO A 217 7.89 -17.86 4.78
N PRO A 218 7.48 -17.35 3.60
CA PRO A 218 8.38 -16.66 2.69
C PRO A 218 9.08 -15.48 3.36
N MET A 219 10.32 -15.20 2.94
CA MET A 219 11.02 -14.00 3.42
C MET A 219 10.22 -12.73 3.13
N PHE A 220 10.21 -11.80 4.09
CA PHE A 220 9.55 -10.50 3.99
C PHE A 220 8.03 -10.55 3.73
N LEU A 221 7.37 -11.69 3.93
CA LEU A 221 5.94 -11.90 3.71
C LEU A 221 5.08 -10.73 4.21
N THR A 222 5.26 -10.33 5.47
CA THR A 222 4.43 -9.28 6.11
C THR A 222 4.61 -7.91 5.47
N ARG A 223 5.84 -7.57 5.04
CA ARG A 223 6.13 -6.30 4.36
C ARG A 223 5.48 -6.28 2.99
N LEU A 224 5.65 -7.37 2.22
CA LEU A 224 5.09 -7.50 0.87
C LEU A 224 3.56 -7.44 0.92
N LEU A 225 2.93 -8.16 1.85
CA LEU A 225 1.49 -8.12 2.06
C LEU A 225 1.01 -6.73 2.52
N SER A 226 1.76 -6.01 3.36
CA SER A 226 1.39 -4.65 3.75
C SER A 226 1.44 -3.67 2.58
N LEU A 227 2.48 -3.74 1.74
CA LEU A 227 2.59 -2.94 0.51
C LEU A 227 1.47 -3.27 -0.48
N PHE A 228 1.17 -4.56 -0.65
CA PHE A 228 0.03 -5.02 -1.42
C PHE A 228 -1.27 -4.36 -0.91
N SER A 229 -1.58 -4.47 0.38
CA SER A 229 -2.81 -3.88 0.94
C SER A 229 -2.88 -2.37 0.74
N ILE A 230 -1.79 -1.65 0.98
CA ILE A 230 -1.71 -0.20 0.73
C ILE A 230 -2.00 0.13 -0.74
N SER A 231 -1.40 -0.62 -1.68
CA SER A 231 -1.62 -0.41 -3.11
C SER A 231 -3.06 -0.71 -3.55
N GLN A 232 -3.74 -1.64 -2.88
CA GLN A 232 -5.13 -1.96 -3.20
C GLN A 232 -6.12 -0.97 -2.58
N LEU A 233 -5.84 -0.41 -1.39
CA LEU A 233 -6.75 0.48 -0.68
C LEU A 233 -7.19 1.70 -1.51
N SER A 234 -6.28 2.31 -2.27
CA SER A 234 -6.59 3.48 -3.13
C SER A 234 -7.54 3.15 -4.29
N ARG A 235 -7.77 1.86 -4.58
CA ARG A 235 -8.58 1.39 -5.71
C ARG A 235 -10.04 1.14 -5.34
N TYR A 236 -10.38 1.18 -4.05
CA TYR A 236 -11.74 0.96 -3.57
C TYR A 236 -12.33 2.24 -2.98
N VAL A 237 -13.63 2.42 -3.15
CA VAL A 237 -14.39 3.55 -2.61
C VAL A 237 -15.22 3.06 -1.43
N LEU A 238 -15.30 3.84 -0.35
CA LEU A 238 -16.14 3.50 0.79
C LEU A 238 -17.59 3.73 0.41
N ASP A 239 -18.37 2.66 0.39
CA ASP A 239 -19.82 2.74 0.34
C ASP A 239 -20.34 2.83 1.78
N VAL A 240 -20.79 4.03 2.17
CA VAL A 240 -21.29 4.34 3.51
C VAL A 240 -22.58 3.57 3.83
N HIS A 241 -23.42 3.28 2.83
CA HIS A 241 -24.65 2.53 3.01
C HIS A 241 -24.39 1.04 3.21
N LEU A 242 -23.40 0.52 2.49
CA LEU A 242 -23.00 -0.88 2.60
C LEU A 242 -21.99 -1.12 3.71
N GLY A 243 -21.43 -0.09 4.34
CA GLY A 243 -20.36 -0.24 5.33
C GLY A 243 -19.19 -1.09 4.80
N ASN A 244 -18.94 -1.05 3.50
CA ASN A 244 -17.98 -1.90 2.80
C ASN A 244 -17.24 -1.09 1.72
N LEU A 245 -16.09 -1.60 1.31
CA LEU A 245 -15.28 -1.04 0.24
C LEU A 245 -15.70 -1.68 -1.09
N THR A 246 -16.19 -0.86 -2.02
CA THR A 246 -16.66 -1.30 -3.34
C THR A 246 -15.73 -0.79 -4.43
N SER A 247 -15.55 -1.58 -5.49
CA SER A 247 -14.79 -1.11 -6.65
C SER A 247 -15.66 -0.12 -7.44
N PRO A 248 -15.13 1.08 -7.81
CA PRO A 248 -15.87 2.03 -8.62
C PRO A 248 -16.12 1.51 -10.05
N LEU A 249 -15.34 0.53 -10.51
CA LEU A 249 -15.53 -0.15 -11.78
C LEU A 249 -16.26 -1.48 -11.55
N LYS A 250 -17.47 -1.62 -12.11
CA LYS A 250 -18.28 -2.86 -12.16
C LYS A 250 -17.59 -4.08 -12.82
N ARG A 251 -16.28 -3.98 -13.14
CA ARG A 251 -15.48 -4.98 -13.84
C ARG A 251 -14.57 -5.80 -12.92
N SER A 252 -14.45 -5.44 -11.63
CA SER A 252 -13.74 -6.23 -10.64
C SER A 252 -14.71 -7.26 -10.05
N THR A 253 -14.48 -8.54 -10.34
CA THR A 253 -15.28 -9.69 -9.86
C THR A 253 -15.09 -9.99 -8.37
N ALA A 254 -14.08 -9.39 -7.73
CA ALA A 254 -13.74 -9.63 -6.34
C ALA A 254 -14.23 -8.50 -5.42
N ASP A 255 -15.17 -8.82 -4.54
CA ASP A 255 -15.51 -7.99 -3.39
C ASP A 255 -14.27 -7.79 -2.51
N PHE A 256 -14.01 -6.54 -2.09
CA PHE A 256 -12.88 -6.23 -1.22
C PHE A 256 -12.88 -7.07 0.05
N SER A 257 -14.06 -7.30 0.63
CA SER A 257 -14.26 -8.16 1.80
C SER A 257 -13.68 -9.57 1.59
N ALA A 258 -13.85 -10.16 0.39
CA ALA A 258 -13.27 -11.46 0.07
C ALA A 258 -11.73 -11.39 0.06
N VAL A 259 -11.15 -10.40 -0.61
CA VAL A 259 -9.68 -10.22 -0.65
C VAL A 259 -9.11 -10.12 0.77
N ILE A 260 -9.79 -9.41 1.67
CA ILE A 260 -9.33 -9.23 3.05
C ILE A 260 -9.44 -10.50 3.88
N ILE A 261 -10.54 -11.24 3.73
CA ILE A 261 -10.68 -12.54 4.38
C ILE A 261 -9.61 -13.50 3.86
N GLY A 262 -9.29 -13.48 2.56
CA GLY A 262 -8.19 -14.24 1.97
C GLY A 262 -6.84 -13.87 2.56
N LEU A 263 -6.53 -12.58 2.67
CA LEU A 263 -5.29 -12.09 3.28
C LEU A 263 -5.16 -12.52 4.74
N GLY A 264 -6.22 -12.38 5.52
CA GLY A 264 -6.25 -12.84 6.91
C GLY A 264 -6.07 -14.36 7.02
N THR A 265 -6.65 -15.11 6.08
CA THR A 265 -6.48 -16.58 6.00
C THR A 265 -5.02 -16.93 5.74
N LEU A 266 -4.36 -16.26 4.79
CA LEU A 266 -2.96 -16.47 4.46
C LEU A 266 -2.04 -16.15 5.66
N LEU A 267 -2.22 -15.00 6.29
CA LEU A 267 -1.43 -14.60 7.47
C LEU A 267 -1.63 -15.57 8.64
N ARG A 268 -2.83 -16.13 8.78
CA ARG A 268 -3.15 -17.11 9.82
C ARG A 268 -2.47 -18.46 9.61
N GLN A 269 -1.99 -18.76 8.41
CA GLN A 269 -1.27 -20.02 8.15
C GLN A 269 0.07 -20.10 8.90
N PHE A 270 0.60 -18.95 9.33
CA PHE A 270 1.86 -18.84 10.04
C PHE A 270 1.64 -18.44 11.50
N ASP A 271 2.74 -18.38 12.26
CA ASP A 271 2.72 -17.92 13.64
C ASP A 271 2.03 -16.56 13.79
N SER A 272 1.38 -16.38 14.93
CA SER A 272 0.67 -15.13 15.27
C SER A 272 1.56 -13.89 15.17
N PHE A 273 2.87 -14.06 15.28
CA PHE A 273 3.89 -13.05 15.04
C PHE A 273 3.76 -12.35 13.68
N TYR A 274 3.47 -13.07 12.60
CA TYR A 274 3.34 -12.50 11.26
C TYR A 274 2.10 -11.62 11.15
N MET A 275 0.99 -12.06 11.74
CA MET A 275 -0.22 -11.25 11.83
C MET A 275 0.01 -9.96 12.61
N THR A 276 0.71 -10.03 13.73
CA THR A 276 1.07 -8.85 14.54
C THR A 276 1.98 -7.90 13.75
N GLN A 277 3.03 -8.40 13.11
CA GLN A 277 3.91 -7.56 12.29
C GLN A 277 3.19 -6.89 11.13
N TYR A 278 2.32 -7.62 10.42
CA TYR A 278 1.50 -7.06 9.35
C TYR A 278 0.65 -5.88 9.86
N ILE A 279 -0.02 -6.07 11.00
CA ILE A 279 -0.86 -5.01 11.61
C ILE A 279 -0.01 -3.81 12.01
N GLN A 280 1.19 -4.02 12.56
CA GLN A 280 2.12 -2.93 12.90
C GLN A 280 2.50 -2.09 11.68
N PHE A 281 2.81 -2.71 10.54
CA PHE A 281 3.09 -1.98 9.30
C PHE A 281 1.89 -1.17 8.83
N MET A 282 0.68 -1.75 8.84
CA MET A 282 -0.53 -1.02 8.46
C MET A 282 -0.83 0.15 9.39
N VAL A 283 -0.62 -0.01 10.69
CA VAL A 283 -0.77 1.07 11.68
C VAL A 283 0.28 2.16 11.47
N GLN A 284 1.53 1.79 11.21
CA GLN A 284 2.60 2.74 10.92
C GLN A 284 2.27 3.56 9.66
N TYR A 285 1.77 2.92 8.60
CA TYR A 285 1.33 3.60 7.39
C TYR A 285 0.28 4.68 7.71
N ILE A 286 -0.77 4.33 8.46
CA ILE A 286 -1.82 5.29 8.88
C ILE A 286 -1.21 6.50 9.59
N ARG A 287 -0.31 6.26 10.55
CA ARG A 287 0.34 7.33 11.32
C ARG A 287 1.20 8.23 10.44
N THR A 288 1.96 7.66 9.49
CA THR A 288 2.79 8.44 8.57
C THR A 288 1.96 9.25 7.59
N THR A 289 0.87 8.69 7.09
CA THR A 289 -0.08 9.40 6.24
C THR A 289 -0.70 10.57 7.00
N GLU A 290 -1.13 10.36 8.24
CA GLU A 290 -1.68 11.43 9.09
C GLU A 290 -0.67 12.54 9.36
N ALA A 291 0.58 12.21 9.69
CA ALA A 291 1.64 13.19 9.92
C ALA A 291 1.95 14.02 8.67
N ALA A 292 2.09 13.38 7.50
CA ALA A 292 2.37 14.07 6.24
C ALA A 292 1.28 15.08 5.86
N PHE A 293 0.02 14.84 6.24
CA PHE A 293 -1.08 15.76 5.95
C PHE A 293 -1.16 16.95 6.90
N ILE A 294 -0.79 16.78 8.18
CA ILE A 294 -0.78 17.87 9.16
C ILE A 294 0.20 18.97 8.71
N ASP A 295 1.37 18.59 8.19
CA ASP A 295 2.37 19.54 7.68
C ASP A 295 1.89 20.32 6.43
N THR A 296 1.07 19.71 5.57
CA THR A 296 0.48 20.40 4.40
C THR A 296 -0.72 21.31 4.73
N SER A 297 -1.32 21.20 5.92
CA SER A 297 -2.51 21.97 6.29
C SER A 297 -2.25 23.45 6.63
N GLY A 298 -0.98 23.86 6.66
CA GLY A 298 -0.58 25.28 6.75
C GLY A 298 -0.93 26.11 5.51
N THR A 299 -1.23 25.49 4.37
CA THR A 299 -1.60 26.17 3.12
C THR A 299 -2.68 25.38 2.38
N HIS A 300 -3.85 26.00 2.17
CA HIS A 300 -5.03 25.55 1.40
C HIS A 300 -6.11 24.69 2.13
N LYS A 301 -7.24 25.35 2.41
CA LYS A 301 -8.50 24.82 2.98
C LYS A 301 -9.35 23.94 2.02
N GLY A 302 -8.73 23.18 1.10
CA GLY A 302 -9.45 22.45 0.05
C GLY A 302 -9.40 20.91 0.11
N ALA A 303 -8.49 20.31 0.89
CA ALA A 303 -8.15 18.88 0.77
C ALA A 303 -8.80 17.95 1.84
N THR A 304 -9.68 18.47 2.70
CA THR A 304 -10.22 17.78 3.88
C THR A 304 -11.03 16.51 3.57
N HIS A 305 -11.72 16.44 2.42
CA HIS A 305 -12.63 15.33 2.11
C HIS A 305 -11.95 14.02 1.66
N SER A 306 -10.75 14.07 1.05
CA SER A 306 -10.06 12.86 0.57
C SER A 306 -9.39 12.08 1.71
N SER A 307 -8.84 12.81 2.70
CA SER A 307 -8.10 12.23 3.83
C SER A 307 -8.99 11.48 4.82
N GLU A 308 -10.18 12.01 5.13
CA GLU A 308 -11.15 11.31 5.99
C GLU A 308 -11.63 9.99 5.39
N VAL A 309 -11.77 9.93 4.06
CA VAL A 309 -12.20 8.72 3.35
C VAL A 309 -11.12 7.64 3.47
N VAL A 310 -9.86 7.94 3.16
CA VAL A 310 -8.76 6.96 3.30
C VAL A 310 -8.62 6.48 4.76
N ARG A 311 -8.77 7.38 5.73
CA ARG A 311 -8.78 7.03 7.17
C ARG A 311 -9.92 6.09 7.53
N ALA A 312 -11.14 6.38 7.09
CA ALA A 312 -12.31 5.55 7.34
C ALA A 312 -12.18 4.17 6.67
N GLN A 313 -11.64 4.13 5.44
CA GLN A 313 -11.39 2.90 4.69
C GLN A 313 -10.40 1.97 5.39
N ILE A 314 -9.27 2.50 5.86
CA ILE A 314 -8.24 1.70 6.53
C ILE A 314 -8.68 1.30 7.95
N SER A 315 -9.40 2.18 8.65
CA SER A 315 -9.99 1.86 9.95
C SER A 315 -11.01 0.73 9.84
N LEU A 316 -11.90 0.80 8.84
CA LEU A 316 -12.86 -0.27 8.54
C LEU A 316 -12.15 -1.58 8.16
N TYR A 317 -11.11 -1.49 7.34
CA TYR A 317 -10.26 -2.59 6.91
C TYR A 317 -9.67 -3.37 8.11
N LEU A 318 -8.99 -2.68 9.03
CA LEU A 318 -8.37 -3.30 10.20
C LEU A 318 -9.40 -3.77 11.23
N ARG A 319 -10.42 -2.95 11.52
CA ARG A 319 -11.36 -3.17 12.64
C ARG A 319 -12.39 -4.25 12.34
N THR A 320 -12.97 -4.26 11.14
CA THR A 320 -14.13 -5.11 10.83
C THR A 320 -13.70 -6.50 10.36
N HIS A 321 -12.62 -6.60 9.58
CA HIS A 321 -12.30 -7.82 8.83
C HIS A 321 -11.05 -8.56 9.33
N LEU A 322 -9.96 -7.87 9.67
CA LEU A 322 -8.73 -8.57 10.07
C LEU A 322 -8.71 -8.92 11.56
N VAL A 323 -8.96 -7.93 12.42
CA VAL A 323 -8.75 -8.11 13.86
C VAL A 323 -9.91 -8.89 14.50
N ARG A 324 -11.15 -8.64 14.08
CA ARG A 324 -12.33 -9.35 14.60
C ARG A 324 -12.28 -10.85 14.36
N PHE A 325 -11.84 -11.27 13.18
CA PHE A 325 -11.91 -12.67 12.75
C PHE A 325 -10.67 -13.49 13.13
N TYR A 326 -9.48 -12.88 13.15
CA TYR A 326 -8.23 -13.62 13.27
C TYR A 326 -7.42 -13.32 14.53
N CYS A 327 -7.66 -12.21 15.22
CA CYS A 327 -6.94 -11.88 16.46
C CYS A 327 -7.77 -11.05 17.46
N PRO A 328 -8.78 -11.66 18.13
CA PRO A 328 -9.65 -10.94 19.08
C PRO A 328 -8.88 -10.32 20.26
N CYS A 329 -7.77 -10.95 20.65
CA CYS A 329 -6.93 -10.55 21.78
C CYS A 329 -6.15 -9.25 21.51
N LEU A 330 -5.73 -9.04 20.25
CA LEU A 330 -4.92 -7.90 19.82
C LEU A 330 -5.75 -6.61 19.67
N LEU A 331 -7.07 -6.74 19.45
CA LEU A 331 -8.01 -5.62 19.32
C LEU A 331 -7.96 -4.67 20.53
N ARG A 332 -7.75 -5.22 21.73
CA ARG A 332 -7.86 -4.44 22.97
C ARG A 332 -6.56 -3.78 23.41
N THR A 333 -5.40 -4.35 23.09
CA THR A 333 -4.12 -3.90 23.64
C THR A 333 -3.33 -3.03 22.67
N GLN A 334 -3.18 -3.43 21.40
CA GLN A 334 -2.33 -2.70 20.45
C GLN A 334 -3.10 -1.62 19.67
N LEU A 335 -4.34 -1.89 19.25
CA LEU A 335 -5.16 -0.88 18.57
C LEU A 335 -5.49 0.31 19.49
N ALA A 336 -5.75 0.05 20.78
CA ALA A 336 -6.05 1.09 21.77
C ALA A 336 -4.81 1.92 22.17
N GLN A 337 -3.61 1.37 22.05
CA GLN A 337 -2.35 2.07 22.34
C GLN A 337 -1.83 2.86 21.13
N HIS A 338 -2.16 2.45 19.90
CA HIS A 338 -1.56 3.00 18.68
C HIS A 338 -2.50 3.84 17.81
N LEU A 339 -3.83 3.79 18.02
CA LEU A 339 -4.79 4.69 17.39
C LEU A 339 -5.36 5.65 18.45
N SER A 340 -5.44 6.94 18.13
CA SER A 340 -6.00 7.93 19.07
C SER A 340 -7.45 7.58 19.43
N SER A 341 -7.89 7.99 20.63
CA SER A 341 -9.30 7.89 21.05
C SER A 341 -10.26 8.58 20.07
N THR A 342 -9.78 9.58 19.32
CA THR A 342 -10.49 10.22 18.21
C THR A 342 -10.65 9.32 16.99
N MET A 343 -9.71 8.43 16.63
CA MET A 343 -9.92 7.45 15.54
C MET A 343 -10.89 6.31 15.92
N LEU A 344 -11.01 6.02 17.22
CA LEU A 344 -12.02 5.08 17.73
C LEU A 344 -13.43 5.68 17.78
N ASN A 345 -13.54 7.01 17.94
CA ASN A 345 -14.78 7.77 18.14
C ASN A 345 -15.25 8.61 16.94
N MET A 346 -14.38 9.03 16.03
CA MET A 346 -14.77 9.78 14.82
C MET A 346 -15.37 8.82 13.79
N GLY A 347 -16.70 8.85 13.67
CA GLY A 347 -17.40 8.46 12.43
C GLY A 347 -17.97 7.04 12.33
N CYS A 348 -18.06 6.26 13.41
CA CYS A 348 -18.63 4.89 13.35
C CYS A 348 -19.86 4.66 14.24
N CYS A 349 -20.46 5.69 14.84
CA CYS A 349 -21.69 5.53 15.62
C CYS A 349 -22.94 5.19 14.77
N HIS A 350 -22.82 5.20 13.44
CA HIS A 350 -23.90 4.82 12.51
C HIS A 350 -23.51 3.84 11.40
N LEU A 351 -22.25 3.38 11.31
CA LEU A 351 -21.91 2.31 10.37
C LEU A 351 -22.37 0.99 10.98
N VAL A 352 -23.47 0.47 10.42
CA VAL A 352 -24.06 -0.83 10.75
C VAL A 352 -22.93 -1.85 10.92
N ILE A 353 -22.80 -2.37 12.14
CA ILE A 353 -21.95 -3.52 12.45
C ILE A 353 -22.50 -4.67 11.60
N LEU A 354 -21.92 -4.88 10.42
CA LEU A 354 -22.29 -6.00 9.59
C LEU A 354 -21.71 -7.24 10.24
N ASP A 355 -22.60 -8.03 10.82
CA ASP A 355 -22.28 -9.38 11.27
C ASP A 355 -21.71 -10.17 10.07
N ALA A 356 -20.91 -11.21 10.35
CA ALA A 356 -20.41 -12.12 9.32
C ALA A 356 -21.56 -12.64 8.43
N ASN A 357 -22.75 -12.79 9.02
CA ASN A 357 -24.01 -13.13 8.36
C ASN A 357 -24.47 -12.09 7.34
N THR A 358 -24.30 -10.79 7.62
CA THR A 358 -24.71 -9.72 6.69
C THR A 358 -23.70 -9.52 5.55
N ILE A 359 -22.42 -9.78 5.81
CA ILE A 359 -21.38 -9.84 4.77
C ILE A 359 -21.64 -11.05 3.85
N LEU A 360 -21.97 -12.21 4.44
CA LEU A 360 -22.26 -13.45 3.72
C LEU A 360 -23.49 -13.36 2.83
N MET A 361 -24.60 -12.83 3.34
CA MET A 361 -25.84 -12.66 2.55
C MET A 361 -25.70 -11.66 1.40
N ARG A 362 -24.63 -10.84 1.38
CA ARG A 362 -24.37 -9.83 0.35
C ARG A 362 -23.27 -10.24 -0.65
N THR A 363 -22.36 -11.14 -0.26
CA THR A 363 -21.32 -11.68 -1.17
C THR A 363 -21.92 -12.73 -2.12
N PHE A 364 -23.05 -13.35 -1.75
CA PHE A 364 -23.69 -14.45 -2.49
C PHE A 364 -25.06 -14.09 -3.09
N ASN A 365 -25.50 -12.83 -3.02
CA ASN A 365 -26.62 -12.26 -3.78
C ASN A 365 -26.07 -11.22 -4.75
#